data_AF-A0A9R0U9R3-F1
#
_entry.id   AF-A0A9R0U9R3-F1
#
_cell.length_a   1.000
_cell.length_b   1.000
_cell.length_c   1.000
_cell.angle_alpha   90.00
_cell.angle_beta   90.00
_cell.angle_gamma   90.00
#
_symmetry.space_group_name_H-M   'P 1'
#
loop_
_entity.id
_entity.type
_entity.pdbx_description
1 polymer ?
#
loop_
_entity_poly.entity_id
_entity_poly.type
_entity_poly.pdbx_seq_one_letter_code
_entity_poly.pdbx_strand_id
1 'polypeptide(L)'
;MAGLSGGDYVTQQIRALADAVRHEGAGGVGTRSFQLAEHLAAEGGVHRGDIMTATATLLAMTAWCDGEAEAARRFAERAGEQDEESRELVTHLLRLEAGADRGWLPRDQAEALLEYARRERRGDLAIRIRAIAAPRPGRHRRDN
;
A
#
# COMPACT_ATOMS: atom_id res chain seq x y z
N MET A 1 23.28 -15.12 -5.38
CA MET A 1 22.10 -14.36 -5.85
C MET A 1 21.01 -14.59 -4.82
N ALA A 2 20.86 -13.64 -3.90
CA ALA A 2 20.00 -13.80 -2.72
C ALA A 2 18.55 -13.45 -3.08
N GLY A 3 17.62 -14.29 -2.60
CA GLY A 3 16.21 -14.21 -2.92
C GLY A 3 15.62 -12.85 -2.58
N LEU A 4 14.95 -12.24 -3.56
CA LEU A 4 14.03 -11.15 -3.32
C LEU A 4 12.86 -11.76 -2.53
N SER A 5 12.85 -11.48 -1.23
CA SER A 5 11.74 -11.77 -0.33
C SER A 5 10.45 -11.32 -1.00
N GLY A 6 9.47 -12.21 -1.17
CA GLY A 6 8.19 -11.90 -1.82
C GLY A 6 7.46 -10.67 -1.24
N GLY A 7 7.88 -10.19 -0.06
CA GLY A 7 7.34 -8.97 0.54
C GLY A 7 7.91 -7.62 0.08
N ASP A 8 9.15 -7.59 -0.39
CA ASP A 8 9.69 -6.39 -1.04
C ASP A 8 9.07 -6.21 -2.42
N TYR A 9 8.75 -7.33 -3.08
CA TYR A 9 8.12 -7.33 -4.41
C TYR A 9 6.71 -6.74 -4.39
N VAL A 10 5.80 -7.19 -3.51
CA VAL A 10 4.43 -6.62 -3.43
C VAL A 10 4.46 -5.14 -3.09
N THR A 11 5.34 -4.73 -2.18
CA THR A 11 5.50 -3.30 -1.84
C THR A 11 5.99 -2.50 -3.06
N GLN A 12 6.97 -3.01 -3.80
CA GLN A 12 7.45 -2.38 -5.03
C GLN A 12 6.36 -2.27 -6.09
N GLN A 13 5.51 -3.29 -6.24
CA GLN A 13 4.39 -3.25 -7.18
C GLN A 13 3.32 -2.22 -6.79
N ILE A 14 3.01 -2.10 -5.49
CA ILE A 14 2.11 -1.02 -5.02
C ILE A 14 2.71 0.35 -5.30
N ARG A 15 4.04 0.52 -5.15
CA ARG A 15 4.71 1.79 -5.47
C ARG A 15 4.69 2.10 -6.97
N ALA A 16 5.04 1.13 -7.81
CA ALA A 16 5.01 1.28 -9.26
C ALA A 16 3.59 1.62 -9.76
N LEU A 17 2.59 1.00 -9.15
CA LEU A 17 1.18 1.27 -9.42
C LEU A 17 0.74 2.64 -8.91
N ALA A 18 1.14 3.04 -7.70
CA ALA A 18 0.89 4.38 -7.17
C ALA A 18 1.54 5.45 -8.04
N ASP A 19 2.72 5.19 -8.58
CA ASP A 19 3.37 6.05 -9.56
C ASP A 19 2.53 6.14 -10.83
N ALA A 20 2.09 5.02 -11.40
CA ALA A 20 1.24 5.02 -12.58
C ALA A 20 -0.07 5.81 -12.38
N VAL A 21 -0.75 5.60 -11.25
CA VAL A 21 -1.97 6.33 -10.87
C VAL A 21 -1.71 7.83 -10.75
N ARG A 22 -0.61 8.24 -10.10
CA ARG A 22 -0.23 9.65 -9.96
C ARG A 22 0.02 10.34 -11.30
N HIS A 23 0.53 9.62 -12.30
CA HIS A 23 0.79 10.18 -13.62
C HIS A 23 -0.46 10.25 -14.51
N GLU A 24 -1.50 9.45 -14.22
CA GLU A 24 -2.77 9.49 -14.95
C GLU A 24 -3.70 10.63 -14.48
N GLY A 25 -3.61 11.03 -13.21
CA GLY A 25 -4.52 12.00 -12.57
C GLY A 25 -5.98 11.49 -12.50
N ALA A 26 -6.87 12.15 -11.76
CA ALA A 26 -8.28 11.70 -11.69
C ALA A 26 -9.04 11.77 -13.02
N GLY A 27 -8.55 12.56 -13.99
CA GLY A 27 -9.09 12.61 -15.35
C GLY A 27 -8.72 11.41 -16.23
N GLY A 28 -7.69 10.64 -15.84
CA GLY A 28 -7.39 9.35 -16.43
C GLY A 28 -8.37 8.31 -15.87
N VAL A 29 -9.16 7.67 -16.72
CA VAL A 29 -10.27 6.75 -16.38
C VAL A 29 -9.83 5.49 -15.58
N GLY A 30 -8.56 5.41 -15.14
CA GLY A 30 -7.95 4.26 -14.47
C GLY A 30 -7.69 3.06 -15.38
N THR A 31 -8.10 3.13 -16.65
CA THR A 31 -7.99 2.02 -17.62
C THR A 31 -6.56 1.54 -17.80
N ARG A 32 -5.60 2.46 -17.90
CA ARG A 32 -4.19 2.10 -18.10
C ARG A 32 -3.55 1.61 -16.80
N SER A 33 -3.90 2.20 -15.66
CA SER A 33 -3.54 1.66 -14.33
C SER A 33 -4.03 0.22 -14.14
N PHE A 34 -5.26 -0.10 -14.56
CA PHE A 34 -5.79 -1.48 -14.50
C PHE A 34 -5.12 -2.42 -15.51
N GLN A 35 -4.83 -1.98 -16.73
CA GLN A 35 -4.08 -2.80 -17.70
C GLN A 35 -2.67 -3.12 -17.20
N LEU A 36 -2.01 -2.16 -16.57
CA LEU A 36 -0.72 -2.38 -15.92
C LEU A 36 -0.86 -3.39 -14.77
N ALA A 37 -1.87 -3.23 -13.92
CA ALA A 37 -2.15 -4.17 -12.84
C ALA A 37 -2.38 -5.62 -13.34
N GLU A 38 -3.13 -5.78 -14.43
CA GLU A 38 -3.34 -7.08 -15.06
C GLU A 38 -2.05 -7.66 -15.64
N HIS A 39 -1.21 -6.84 -16.24
CA HIS A 39 0.11 -7.26 -16.73
C HIS A 39 1.02 -7.71 -15.58
N LEU A 40 1.09 -6.93 -14.49
CA LEU A 40 1.87 -7.27 -13.30
C LEU A 40 1.39 -8.57 -12.63
N ALA A 41 0.07 -8.82 -12.64
CA ALA A 41 -0.49 -10.07 -12.16
C ALA A 41 -0.12 -11.26 -13.07
N ALA A 42 -0.08 -11.05 -14.39
CA ALA A 42 0.28 -12.08 -15.36
C ALA A 42 1.78 -12.47 -15.31
N GLU A 43 2.65 -11.55 -14.88
CA GLU A 43 4.09 -11.82 -14.70
C GLU A 43 4.41 -12.69 -13.45
N GLY A 44 3.41 -13.08 -12.66
CA GLY A 44 3.43 -14.33 -11.90
C GLY A 44 4.05 -14.31 -10.50
N GLY A 45 4.26 -13.14 -9.89
CA GLY A 45 4.84 -13.05 -8.54
C GLY A 45 3.90 -12.56 -7.42
N VAL A 46 2.67 -12.12 -7.74
CA VAL A 46 1.68 -11.62 -6.76
C VAL A 46 0.29 -12.12 -7.13
N HIS A 47 -0.57 -12.27 -6.13
CA HIS A 47 -1.98 -12.58 -6.35
C HIS A 47 -2.68 -11.44 -7.12
N ARG A 48 -3.46 -11.78 -8.15
CA ARG A 48 -4.19 -10.80 -8.95
C ARG A 48 -5.12 -9.92 -8.09
N GLY A 49 -5.74 -10.51 -7.06
CA GLY A 49 -6.62 -9.81 -6.12
C GLY A 49 -5.90 -8.65 -5.42
N ASP A 50 -4.67 -8.87 -4.94
CA ASP A 50 -3.89 -7.85 -4.23
C ASP A 50 -3.63 -6.62 -5.11
N ILE A 51 -3.16 -6.85 -6.34
CA ILE A 51 -2.80 -5.76 -7.26
C ILE A 51 -4.06 -5.00 -7.69
N MET A 52 -5.15 -5.71 -8.00
CA MET A 52 -6.42 -5.08 -8.38
C MET A 52 -7.01 -4.26 -7.22
N THR A 53 -6.94 -4.78 -5.99
CA THR A 53 -7.37 -4.09 -4.76
C THR A 53 -6.54 -2.84 -4.52
N ALA A 54 -5.21 -2.93 -4.65
CA ALA A 54 -4.31 -1.80 -4.50
C ALA A 54 -4.63 -0.72 -5.54
N THR A 55 -4.87 -1.11 -6.78
CA THR A 55 -5.16 -0.21 -7.90
C THR A 55 -6.44 0.56 -7.65
N ALA A 56 -7.52 -0.14 -7.33
CA ALA A 56 -8.81 0.46 -7.06
C ALA A 56 -8.75 1.39 -5.84
N THR A 57 -8.03 1.01 -4.78
CA THR A 57 -7.88 1.85 -3.58
C THR A 57 -7.12 3.14 -3.89
N LEU A 58 -6.01 3.07 -4.63
CA LEU A 58 -5.20 4.23 -5.01
C LEU A 58 -5.96 5.18 -5.96
N LEU A 59 -6.71 4.64 -6.92
CA LEU A 59 -7.58 5.43 -7.80
C LEU A 59 -8.69 6.11 -7.01
N ALA A 60 -9.30 5.43 -6.03
CA ALA A 60 -10.33 6.02 -5.16
C ALA A 60 -9.77 7.20 -4.35
N MET A 61 -8.58 7.03 -3.75
CA MET A 61 -7.91 8.09 -3.00
C MET A 61 -7.54 9.29 -3.88
N THR A 62 -7.03 9.03 -5.09
CA THR A 62 -6.65 10.10 -6.04
C THR A 62 -7.88 10.88 -6.52
N ALA A 63 -8.94 10.18 -6.93
CA ALA A 63 -10.20 10.81 -7.31
C ALA A 63 -10.80 11.64 -6.17
N TRP A 64 -10.71 11.17 -4.92
CA TRP A 64 -11.13 11.94 -3.76
C TRP A 64 -10.31 13.22 -3.58
N CYS A 65 -8.99 13.15 -3.69
CA CYS A 65 -8.10 14.31 -3.61
C CYS A 65 -8.37 15.34 -4.72
N ASP A 66 -8.76 14.89 -5.90
CA ASP A 66 -9.06 15.75 -7.05
C ASP A 66 -10.50 16.28 -7.05
N GLY A 67 -11.33 15.92 -6.06
CA GLY A 67 -12.72 16.37 -5.92
C GLY A 67 -13.74 15.58 -6.75
N GLU A 68 -13.32 14.48 -7.37
CA GLU A 68 -14.14 13.63 -8.25
C GLU A 68 -14.89 12.55 -7.44
N ALA A 69 -15.92 12.98 -6.70
CA ALA A 69 -16.64 12.12 -5.75
C ALA A 69 -17.26 10.85 -6.38
N GLU A 70 -17.81 10.94 -7.59
CA GLU A 70 -18.42 9.79 -8.26
C GLU A 70 -17.38 8.74 -8.69
N ALA A 71 -16.22 9.20 -9.18
CA ALA A 71 -15.11 8.33 -9.53
C ALA A 71 -14.53 7.67 -8.27
N ALA A 72 -14.36 8.45 -7.19
CA ALA A 72 -13.91 7.94 -5.90
C ALA A 72 -14.84 6.82 -5.38
N ARG A 73 -16.16 7.03 -5.44
CA ARG A 73 -17.14 6.01 -5.05
C ARG A 73 -17.02 4.75 -5.91
N ARG A 74 -16.98 4.89 -7.24
CA ARG A 74 -16.89 3.76 -8.18
C ARG A 74 -15.64 2.91 -7.91
N PHE A 75 -14.49 3.55 -7.70
CA PHE A 75 -13.25 2.83 -7.40
C PHE A 75 -13.26 2.20 -6.00
N ALA A 76 -13.88 2.85 -5.01
CA ALA A 76 -14.06 2.26 -3.69
C ALA A 76 -14.97 1.02 -3.70
N GLU A 77 -16.06 1.05 -4.46
CA GLU A 77 -16.93 -0.12 -4.69
C GLU A 77 -16.13 -1.27 -5.32
N ARG A 78 -15.32 -0.97 -6.34
CA ARG A 78 -14.49 -1.95 -7.03
C ARG A 78 -13.37 -2.55 -6.16
N ALA A 79 -12.82 -1.76 -5.23
CA ALA A 79 -11.92 -2.28 -4.21
C ALA A 79 -12.64 -3.23 -3.26
N GLY A 80 -13.93 -2.97 -2.96
CA GLY A 80 -14.79 -3.81 -2.13
C GLY A 80 -15.21 -5.14 -2.78
N GLU A 81 -15.15 -5.26 -4.11
CA GLU A 81 -15.45 -6.49 -4.86
C GLU A 81 -14.36 -7.58 -4.67
N GLN A 82 -13.19 -7.21 -4.17
CA GLN A 82 -12.06 -8.13 -3.98
C GLN A 82 -12.16 -8.89 -2.66
N ASP A 83 -11.48 -10.03 -2.58
CA ASP A 83 -11.48 -10.88 -1.38
C ASP A 83 -10.97 -10.12 -0.14
N GLU A 84 -11.41 -10.58 1.03
CA GLU A 84 -11.08 -9.94 2.31
C GLU A 84 -9.58 -9.93 2.61
N GLU A 85 -8.86 -10.97 2.20
CA GLU A 85 -7.42 -11.10 2.40
C GLU A 85 -6.64 -10.04 1.63
N SER A 86 -6.98 -9.83 0.34
CA SER A 86 -6.41 -8.78 -0.50
C SER A 86 -6.69 -7.38 0.07
N ARG A 87 -7.91 -7.14 0.57
CA ARG A 87 -8.31 -5.86 1.19
C ARG A 87 -7.58 -5.58 2.49
N GLU A 88 -7.41 -6.59 3.34
CA GLU A 88 -6.66 -6.49 4.58
C GLU A 88 -5.18 -6.19 4.29
N LEU A 89 -4.55 -6.95 3.38
CA LEU A 89 -3.17 -6.74 2.96
C LEU A 89 -2.93 -5.32 2.44
N VAL A 90 -3.75 -4.86 1.49
CA VAL A 90 -3.60 -3.51 0.90
C VAL A 90 -3.76 -2.43 1.95
N THR A 91 -4.75 -2.56 2.84
CA THR A 91 -4.93 -1.61 3.95
C THR A 91 -3.69 -1.53 4.83
N HIS A 92 -3.10 -2.68 5.15
CA HIS A 92 -1.87 -2.76 5.93
C HIS A 92 -0.68 -2.12 5.22
N LEU A 93 -0.47 -2.41 3.93
CA LEU A 93 0.63 -1.84 3.17
C LEU A 93 0.49 -0.31 3.01
N LEU A 94 -0.71 0.20 2.76
CA LEU A 94 -0.95 1.65 2.69
C LEU A 94 -0.66 2.36 4.02
N ARG A 95 -1.06 1.75 5.15
CA ARG A 95 -0.72 2.29 6.49
C ARG A 95 0.78 2.31 6.73
N LEU A 96 1.48 1.25 6.31
CA LEU A 96 2.94 1.18 6.44
C LEU A 96 3.64 2.26 5.61
N GLU A 97 3.24 2.45 4.35
CA GLU A 97 3.82 3.48 3.49
C GLU A 97 3.51 4.90 4.02
N ALA A 98 2.26 5.17 4.43
CA ALA A 98 1.90 6.44 5.04
C ALA A 98 2.69 6.70 6.34
N GLY A 99 2.93 5.66 7.14
CA GLY A 99 3.78 5.73 8.34
C GLY A 99 5.25 5.96 8.00
N ALA A 100 5.77 5.34 6.94
CA ALA A 100 7.13 5.54 6.46
C ALA A 100 7.35 6.98 5.99
N ASP A 101 6.41 7.53 5.22
CA ASP A 101 6.45 8.92 4.72
C ASP A 101 6.43 9.93 5.86
N ARG A 102 5.59 9.69 6.88
CA ARG A 102 5.53 10.54 8.09
C ARG A 102 6.69 10.27 9.04
N GLY A 103 7.37 9.15 8.87
CA GLY A 103 8.43 8.66 9.75
C GLY A 103 7.96 8.33 11.17
N TRP A 104 6.67 8.01 11.33
CA TRP A 104 6.08 7.50 12.56
C TRP A 104 4.80 6.72 12.24
N LEU A 105 4.50 5.70 13.06
CA LEU A 105 3.30 4.88 12.92
C LEU A 105 2.56 4.82 14.27
N PRO A 106 1.25 5.09 14.32
CA PRO A 106 0.46 4.96 15.55
C PRO A 106 0.56 3.55 16.15
N ARG A 107 0.56 3.46 17.49
CA ARG A 107 0.73 2.20 18.22
C ARG A 107 -0.28 1.13 17.79
N ASP A 108 -1.56 1.46 17.76
CA ASP A 108 -2.64 0.52 17.40
C ASP A 108 -2.48 0.01 15.95
N GLN A 109 -2.01 0.88 15.05
CA GLN A 109 -1.73 0.49 13.66
C GLN A 109 -0.50 -0.40 13.56
N ALA A 110 0.54 -0.11 14.36
CA ALA A 110 1.74 -0.94 14.43
C ALA A 110 1.44 -2.33 15.03
N GLU A 111 0.60 -2.41 16.06
CA GLU A 111 0.18 -3.67 16.67
C GLU A 111 -0.61 -4.54 15.69
N ALA A 112 -1.62 -3.97 15.00
CA ALA A 112 -2.37 -4.67 13.97
C ALA A 112 -1.48 -5.16 12.81
N LEU A 113 -0.52 -4.33 12.39
CA LEU A 113 0.45 -4.69 11.35
C LEU A 113 1.42 -5.81 11.78
N LEU A 114 1.83 -5.82 13.05
CA LEU A 114 2.68 -6.88 13.61
C LEU A 114 1.92 -8.20 13.78
N GLU A 115 0.64 -8.14 14.12
CA GLU A 115 -0.23 -9.31 14.18
C GLU A 115 -0.40 -9.94 12.79
N TYR A 116 -0.72 -9.12 11.79
CA TYR A 116 -0.75 -9.54 10.38
C TYR A 116 0.57 -10.18 9.95
N ALA A 117 1.70 -9.50 10.19
CA ALA A 117 3.02 -10.01 9.84
C ALA A 117 3.34 -11.36 10.51
N ARG A 118 2.84 -11.60 11.73
CA ARG A 118 3.00 -12.88 12.43
C ARG A 118 2.16 -13.97 11.78
N ARG A 119 0.89 -13.69 11.48
CA ARG A 119 -0.04 -14.64 10.85
C ARG A 119 0.47 -15.10 9.49
N GLU A 120 0.93 -14.14 8.67
CA GLU A 120 1.45 -14.40 7.32
C GLU A 120 2.95 -14.76 7.28
N ARG A 121 3.60 -14.92 8.45
CA ARG A 121 5.04 -15.24 8.58
C ARG A 121 5.97 -14.27 7.82
N ARG A 122 5.59 -12.99 7.73
CA ARG A 122 6.32 -11.92 7.04
C ARG A 122 7.30 -11.23 7.99
N GLY A 123 8.44 -11.89 8.25
CA GLY A 123 9.50 -11.36 9.10
C GLY A 123 10.11 -10.05 8.58
N ASP A 124 10.17 -9.88 7.25
CA ASP A 124 10.55 -8.65 6.54
C ASP A 124 9.65 -7.47 6.94
N LEU A 125 8.33 -7.71 6.94
CA LEU A 125 7.33 -6.71 7.28
C LEU A 125 7.44 -6.31 8.75
N ALA A 126 7.62 -7.27 9.66
CA ALA A 126 7.80 -7.02 11.08
C ALA A 126 9.03 -6.12 11.37
N ILE A 127 10.13 -6.30 10.64
CA ILE A 127 11.32 -5.45 10.75
C ILE A 127 10.99 -4.01 10.32
N ARG A 128 10.35 -3.84 9.16
CA ARG A 128 9.96 -2.52 8.65
C ARG A 128 9.00 -1.79 9.59
N ILE A 129 8.00 -2.48 10.13
CA ILE A 129 7.05 -1.90 11.08
C ILE A 129 7.78 -1.40 12.33
N ARG A 130 8.68 -2.22 12.92
CA ARG A 130 9.45 -1.84 14.12
C ARG A 130 10.36 -0.64 13.87
N ALA A 131 10.95 -0.54 12.69
CA ALA A 131 11.80 0.60 12.33
C ALA A 131 11.04 1.94 12.31
N ILE A 132 9.75 1.92 11.97
CA ILE A 132 8.90 3.13 11.88
C ILE A 132 8.15 3.39 13.20
N ALA A 133 7.78 2.33 13.92
CA ALA A 133 7.07 2.40 15.20
C ALA A 133 8.00 2.75 16.38
N ALA A 134 9.32 2.59 16.23
CA ALA A 134 10.27 2.99 17.26
C ALA A 134 10.20 4.51 17.48
N PRO A 135 10.09 4.99 18.73
CA PRO A 135 10.20 6.41 19.00
C PRO A 135 11.58 6.87 18.54
N ARG A 136 11.62 7.84 17.61
CA ARG A 136 12.89 8.49 17.26
C ARG A 136 13.52 8.99 18.55
N PRO A 137 14.80 8.67 18.85
CA PRO A 137 15.49 9.34 19.95
C PRO A 137 15.41 10.83 19.65
N GLY A 138 14.80 11.57 20.57
CA GLY A 138 14.58 13.00 20.40
C GLY A 138 15.87 13.66 19.94
N ARG A 139 15.78 14.50 18.91
CA ARG A 139 16.76 15.55 18.72
C ARG A 139 16.74 16.34 20.02
N HIS A 140 17.65 16.02 20.94
CA HIS A 140 18.06 16.95 21.98
C HIS A 140 18.63 18.15 21.23
N ARG A 141 17.77 19.14 20.99
CA ARG A 141 18.20 20.51 20.81
C ARG A 141 18.82 20.91 22.14
N ARG A 142 20.12 20.61 22.30
CA ARG A 142 20.94 21.30 23.28
C ARG A 142 21.30 22.63 22.63
N ASP A 143 20.41 23.59 22.78
CA ASP A 143 20.83 24.98 22.78
C ASP A 143 21.61 25.16 24.09
N ASN A 144 22.95 25.11 23.98
CA ASN A 144 23.87 25.85 24.85
C ASN A 144 25.22 25.98 24.16
#